data_AF-A0A4Y7JDN3-F1
#
_entry.id   AF-A0A4Y7JDN3-F1
#
_cell.length_a   1.000
_cell.length_b   1.000
_cell.length_c   1.000
_cell.angle_alpha   90.00
_cell.angle_beta   90.00
_cell.angle_gamma   90.00
#
_symmetry.space_group_name_H-M   'P 1'
#
loop_
_entity.id
_entity.type
_entity.pdbx_description
1 polymer ?
#
loop_
_entity_poly.entity_id
_entity_poly.type
_entity_poly.pdbx_seq_one_letter_code
_entity_poly.pdbx_strand_id
1 'polypeptide(L)'
;MRKQHIEFQKVVLNISVGESGDRLIGAAKVLEQFGDQTPGFSKVRYTVRSFGIRRNEKIACYVSVRGEKGMQLVESGLKVKGYELG
;
A
#
# COMPACT_ATOMS: atom_id res chain seq x y z
N MET A 1 -23.09 -29.94 1.74
CA MET A 1 -22.45 -28.91 2.60
C MET A 1 -21.35 -28.22 1.80
N ARG A 2 -21.43 -26.90 1.57
CA ARG A 2 -20.35 -26.14 0.90
C ARG A 2 -19.27 -25.84 1.94
N LYS A 3 -18.08 -26.44 1.82
CA LYS A 3 -16.90 -26.03 2.60
C LYS A 3 -16.44 -24.66 2.10
N GLN A 4 -16.56 -23.63 2.93
CA GLN A 4 -15.92 -22.34 2.65
C GLN A 4 -14.45 -22.45 3.10
N HIS A 5 -13.55 -22.51 2.13
CA HIS A 5 -12.11 -22.41 2.38
C HIS A 5 -11.73 -20.93 2.35
N ILE A 6 -11.05 -20.46 3.40
CA ILE A 6 -10.48 -19.12 3.46
C ILE A 6 -9.10 -19.19 2.84
N GLU A 7 -8.87 -18.38 1.80
CA GLU A 7 -7.61 -18.33 1.09
C GLU A 7 -7.08 -16.90 1.07
N PHE A 8 -5.77 -16.76 1.21
CA PHE A 8 -5.11 -15.48 1.03
C PHE A 8 -5.12 -15.10 -0.45
N GLN A 9 -5.87 -14.06 -0.80
CA GLN A 9 -5.95 -13.60 -2.18
C GLN A 9 -4.85 -12.59 -2.53
N LYS A 10 -4.67 -11.57 -1.69
CA LYS A 10 -3.69 -10.50 -1.88
C LYS A 10 -3.50 -9.69 -0.60
N VAL A 11 -2.34 -9.05 -0.50
CA VAL A 11 -2.09 -7.94 0.42
C VAL A 11 -1.84 -6.68 -0.40
N VAL A 12 -2.32 -5.54 0.08
CA VAL A 12 -2.07 -4.23 -0.55
C VAL A 12 -1.30 -3.37 0.44
N LEU A 13 -0.10 -2.97 0.06
CA LEU A 13 0.68 -1.99 0.79
C LEU A 13 0.38 -0.62 0.20
N ASN A 14 0.04 0.35 1.04
CA ASN A 14 -0.33 1.70 0.63
C ASN A 14 0.41 2.73 1.48
N ILE A 15 1.09 3.67 0.82
CA ILE A 15 1.72 4.82 1.46
C ILE A 15 1.02 6.08 0.96
N SER A 16 0.37 6.81 1.86
CA SER A 16 -0.28 8.09 1.57
C SER A 16 0.57 9.22 2.12
N VAL A 17 1.37 9.83 1.25
CA VAL A 17 2.32 10.88 1.61
C VAL A 17 1.62 12.22 1.82
N GLY A 18 0.54 12.47 1.06
CA GLY A 18 -0.25 13.70 1.18
C GLY A 18 0.28 14.89 0.38
N GLU A 19 1.39 14.71 -0.33
CA GLU A 19 1.98 15.70 -1.24
C GLU A 19 2.53 15.02 -2.50
N SER A 20 2.66 15.78 -3.58
CA SER A 20 3.40 15.35 -4.77
C SER A 20 4.89 15.71 -4.67
N GLY A 21 5.71 15.10 -5.52
CA GLY A 21 7.15 15.40 -5.63
C GLY A 21 8.05 14.29 -5.09
N ASP A 22 9.23 14.68 -4.61
CA ASP A 22 10.33 13.75 -4.31
C ASP A 22 10.00 12.77 -3.18
N ARG A 23 9.25 13.19 -2.16
CA ARG A 23 8.83 12.28 -1.08
C ARG A 23 7.95 11.14 -1.61
N LEU A 24 7.08 11.42 -2.57
CA LEU A 24 6.26 10.40 -3.20
C LEU A 24 7.10 9.44 -4.06
N ILE A 25 8.11 9.95 -4.76
CA ILE A 25 9.04 9.12 -5.54
C ILE A 25 9.87 8.23 -4.61
N GLY A 26 10.32 8.76 -3.47
CA GLY A 26 11.01 8.00 -2.43
C GLY A 26 10.14 6.87 -1.88
N ALA A 27 8.89 7.17 -1.51
CA ALA A 27 7.94 6.17 -1.04
C ALA A 27 7.66 5.07 -2.08
N ALA A 28 7.56 5.44 -3.35
CA ALA A 28 7.41 4.48 -4.44
C ALA A 28 8.61 3.53 -4.54
N LYS A 29 9.85 4.04 -4.48
CA LYS A 29 11.06 3.20 -4.49
C LYS A 29 11.10 2.22 -3.31
N VAL A 30 10.67 2.65 -2.13
CA VAL A 30 10.56 1.78 -0.96
C VAL A 30 9.54 0.65 -1.23
N LEU A 31 8.36 0.97 -1.76
CA LEU A 31 7.36 -0.05 -2.10
C LEU A 31 7.83 -1.01 -3.19
N GLU A 32 8.61 -0.54 -4.17
CA GLU A 32 9.20 -1.37 -5.21
C GLU A 32 10.15 -2.41 -4.61
N GLN A 33 10.97 -2.03 -3.63
CA GLN A 33 11.87 -2.96 -2.92
C GLN A 33 11.12 -4.03 -2.12
N PHE A 34 9.98 -3.71 -1.50
CA PHE A 34 9.16 -4.71 -0.81
C PHE A 34 8.38 -5.60 -1.78
N GLY A 35 7.86 -5.01 -2.86
CA GLY A 35 6.95 -5.65 -3.79
C GLY A 35 7.63 -6.44 -4.91
N ASP A 36 8.87 -6.14 -5.28
CA ASP A 36 9.51 -6.50 -6.57
C ASP A 36 8.59 -6.22 -7.77
N GLN A 37 7.79 -5.17 -7.66
CA GLN A 37 6.78 -4.79 -8.65
C GLN A 37 6.74 -3.27 -8.74
N THR A 38 6.48 -2.76 -9.94
CA THR A 38 6.30 -1.32 -10.13
C THR A 38 5.05 -0.84 -9.38
N PRO A 39 5.19 0.11 -8.44
CA PRO A 39 4.06 0.61 -7.67
C PRO A 39 3.11 1.47 -8.51
N GLY A 40 1.81 1.37 -8.24
CA GLY A 40 0.80 2.26 -8.78
C GLY A 40 0.73 3.57 -8.01
N PHE A 41 0.34 4.65 -8.69
CA PHE A 41 0.12 5.96 -8.05
C PHE A 41 -1.36 6.33 -8.03
N SER A 42 -1.83 6.76 -6.87
CA SER A 42 -3.20 7.23 -6.67
C SER A 42 -3.30 8.74 -6.82
N LYS A 43 -4.34 9.17 -7.55
CA LYS A 43 -4.65 10.57 -7.78
C LYS A 43 -5.75 11.07 -6.84
N VAL A 44 -5.65 12.33 -6.45
CA VAL A 44 -6.66 13.03 -5.65
C VAL A 44 -7.95 13.20 -6.44
N ARG A 45 -9.09 12.85 -5.82
CA ARG A 45 -10.44 13.02 -6.41
C ARG A 45 -10.96 14.46 -6.29
N TYR A 46 -10.70 15.13 -5.16
CA TYR A 46 -11.20 16.47 -4.84
C TYR A 46 -10.09 17.34 -4.26
N THR A 47 -10.07 18.62 -4.62
CA THR A 47 -9.17 19.60 -4.01
C THR A 47 -9.59 19.84 -2.56
N VAL A 48 -8.66 19.66 -1.62
CA VAL A 48 -8.90 19.91 -0.18
C VAL A 48 -7.84 20.90 0.31
N ARG A 49 -8.22 22.17 0.50
CA ARG A 49 -7.29 23.26 0.80
C ARG A 49 -6.59 23.10 2.15
N SER A 50 -7.27 22.56 3.16
CA SER A 50 -6.68 22.30 4.48
C SER A 50 -5.53 21.29 4.43
N PHE A 51 -5.51 20.41 3.43
CA PHE A 51 -4.44 19.43 3.22
C PHE A 51 -3.46 19.85 2.13
N GLY A 52 -3.62 21.02 1.51
CA GLY A 52 -2.72 21.50 0.45
C GLY A 52 -2.82 20.74 -0.88
N ILE A 53 -3.75 19.80 -1.03
CA ILE A 53 -3.84 18.90 -2.20
C ILE A 53 -4.79 19.41 -3.29
N ARG A 54 -4.42 19.21 -4.56
CA ARG A 54 -5.24 19.58 -5.73
C ARG A 54 -5.77 18.36 -6.47
N ARG A 55 -6.93 18.50 -7.14
CA ARG A 55 -7.51 17.44 -7.97
C ARG A 55 -6.51 16.95 -9.03
N ASN A 56 -6.49 15.63 -9.26
CA ASN A 56 -5.59 14.90 -10.17
C ASN A 56 -4.12 14.85 -9.77
N GLU A 57 -3.72 15.48 -8.68
CA GLU A 57 -2.38 15.37 -8.12
C GLU A 57 -2.13 13.94 -7.61
N LYS A 58 -0.93 13.41 -7.84
CA LYS A 58 -0.52 12.12 -7.27
C LYS A 58 -0.01 12.37 -5.85
N ILE A 59 -0.61 11.73 -4.86
CA ILE A 59 -0.27 11.95 -3.43
C ILE A 59 0.02 10.66 -2.65
N ALA A 60 -0.20 9.51 -3.28
CA ALA A 60 -0.07 8.21 -2.66
C ALA A 60 0.41 7.19 -3.69
N CYS A 61 1.10 6.15 -3.21
CA CYS A 61 1.54 5.01 -3.99
C CYS A 61 1.14 3.71 -3.30
N TYR A 62 0.90 2.67 -4.10
CA TYR A 62 0.49 1.37 -3.60
C TYR A 62 1.03 0.23 -4.45
N VAL A 63 1.17 -0.95 -3.84
CA VAL A 63 1.51 -2.19 -4.54
C VAL A 63 0.60 -3.31 -4.04
N SER A 64 0.16 -4.17 -4.96
CA SER A 64 -0.67 -5.34 -4.63
C SER A 64 0.17 -6.60 -4.82
N VAL A 65 0.45 -7.31 -3.73
CA VAL A 65 1.25 -8.54 -3.75
C VAL A 65 0.34 -9.73 -3.50
N ARG A 66 0.58 -10.82 -4.25
CA ARG A 66 -0.19 -12.07 -4.19
C ARG A 66 0.74 -13.25 -3.98
N GLY A 67 0.16 -14.40 -3.66
CA GLY A 67 0.91 -15.64 -3.45
C GLY A 67 1.77 -15.62 -2.20
N GLU A 68 2.81 -16.45 -2.19
CA GLU A 68 3.69 -16.68 -1.04
C GLU A 68 4.36 -15.40 -0.54
N LYS A 69 4.82 -14.54 -1.46
CA LYS A 69 5.44 -13.25 -1.10
C LYS A 69 4.49 -12.34 -0.33
N GLY A 70 3.20 -12.36 -0.69
CA GLY A 70 2.18 -11.60 0.04
C GLY A 70 1.98 -12.13 1.46
N MET A 71 2.00 -13.45 1.65
CA MET A 71 1.92 -14.08 2.97
C MET A 71 3.12 -13.75 3.85
N GLN A 72 4.34 -13.81 3.29
CA GLN A 72 5.57 -13.45 4.00
C GLN A 72 5.56 -11.98 4.46
N LEU A 73 5.03 -11.07 3.65
CA LEU A 73 4.88 -9.66 4.01
C LEU A 73 3.89 -9.47 5.16
N VAL A 74 2.77 -10.20 5.14
CA VAL A 74 1.78 -10.17 6.23
C VAL A 74 2.39 -10.71 7.53
N GLU A 75 3.07 -11.84 7.47
CA GLU A 75 3.74 -12.45 8.63
C GLU A 75 4.81 -11.50 9.22
N SER A 76 5.64 -10.91 8.35
CA SER A 76 6.65 -9.92 8.76
C SER A 76 6.02 -8.68 9.39
N GLY A 77 4.90 -8.20 8.86
CA GLY A 77 4.15 -7.06 9.40
C GLY A 77 3.51 -7.36 10.75
N LEU A 78 2.89 -8.53 10.91
CA LEU A 78 2.28 -8.96 12.17
C LEU A 78 3.31 -9.20 13.27
N LYS A 79 4.50 -9.70 12.91
CA LYS A 79 5.61 -9.88 13.85
C LYS A 79 6.01 -8.56 14.53
N VAL A 80 5.97 -7.43 13.83
CA VAL A 80 6.25 -6.10 14.40
C VAL A 80 5.24 -5.71 15.49
N LYS A 81 4.01 -6.20 15.38
CA LYS A 81 2.91 -5.95 16.33
C LYS A 81 2.72 -7.08 17.35
N GLY A 82 3.64 -8.05 17.41
CA GLY A 82 3.49 -9.19 18.32
C GLY A 82 2.26 -10.06 18.02
N TYR A 83 1.78 -10.05 16.77
CA TYR A 83 0.54 -10.71 16.33
C TYR A 83 -0.75 -10.18 16.98
N GLU A 84 -0.68 -9.01 17.62
CA GLU A 84 -1.86 -8.33 18.15
C GLU A 84 -2.38 -7.27 17.18
N LEU A 85 -3.69 -7.19 17.06
CA LEU A 85 -4.39 -6.14 16.33
C LEU A 85 -5.09 -5.28 17.39
N GLY A 86 -4.55 -4.09 17.62
CA GLY A 86 -5.12 -3.09 18.55
C GLY A 86 -6.32 -2.37 17.97
#